data_AF-A0A954KYI7-F1
#
_entry.id   AF-A0A954KYI7-F1
#
_cell.length_a   1.000
_cell.length_b   1.000
_cell.length_c   1.000
_cell.angle_alpha   90.00
_cell.angle_beta   90.00
_cell.angle_gamma   90.00
#
_symmetry.space_group_name_H-M   'P 1'
#
loop_
_entity.id
_entity.type
_entity.pdbx_description
1 polymer ?
#
loop_
_entity_poly.entity_id
_entity_poly.type
_entity_poly.pdbx_seq_one_letter_code
_entity_poly.pdbx_strand_id
1 'polypeptide(L)'
;YIFPDRTVPDQYERTLREIFPTVRRGNFTWHDGMGQWVWTTFNSFQWDLNYSNPAVFRSMLEELIFIANTGVDILRLDAVAFIWKRMGTNCENLPQAHTLIRAYNSLVRIIAPGLLFKSEAIVHPDDVVKYIGEHECQLSYNPTLMALLWESLATRNVRLLTRSLSHRHALPRNTAWVNYLRCHDDIGWTFDNADAEALGINAYDHRQFLNDFYTGQFPGSFARGVPFQHNLETGDMRISGTMASLAGLEYAIEKNDEQLMDEAVRRIMLLHGVTLSIGGIPLLYLGEEWGQLNDYDFVKDPAKSGDTRWIHRPKMKWEYLEELNGLINTGQGTIRTRIFKSLQKLIALRHTLPALAGQS
;
A
#
# COMPACT_ATOMS: atom_id res chain seq x y z
N TYR A 1 16.02 14.67 13.96
CA TYR A 1 16.86 15.83 13.59
C TYR A 1 16.23 17.09 14.17
N ILE A 2 16.99 17.97 14.82
CA ILE A 2 16.46 19.15 15.54
C ILE A 2 17.24 20.40 15.14
N PHE A 3 16.54 21.52 14.91
CA PHE A 3 17.09 22.77 14.41
C PHE A 3 16.61 23.96 15.25
N PRO A 4 17.48 24.94 15.55
CA PRO A 4 17.12 26.10 16.39
C PRO A 4 16.15 27.06 15.70
N ASP A 5 16.17 27.11 14.36
CA ASP A 5 15.38 28.03 13.54
C ASP A 5 15.07 27.41 12.17
N ARG A 6 14.41 28.18 11.30
CA ARG A 6 13.99 27.75 9.95
C ARG A 6 15.11 27.77 8.90
N THR A 7 16.30 28.28 9.20
CA THR A 7 17.37 28.48 8.20
C THR A 7 17.74 27.19 7.47
N VAL A 8 17.90 26.09 8.20
CA VAL A 8 18.22 24.76 7.63
C VAL A 8 16.95 24.02 7.17
N PRO A 9 15.85 23.96 7.95
CA PRO A 9 14.57 23.43 7.48
C PRO A 9 14.14 23.96 6.11
N ASP A 10 14.15 25.27 5.90
CA ASP A 10 13.71 25.90 4.63
C ASP A 10 14.60 25.54 3.44
N GLN A 11 15.86 25.18 3.68
CA GLN A 11 16.74 24.70 2.61
C GLN A 11 16.37 23.27 2.20
N TYR A 12 16.06 22.41 3.16
CA TYR A 12 15.59 21.05 2.89
C TYR A 12 14.24 21.06 2.16
N GLU A 13 13.27 21.85 2.62
CA GLU A 13 11.90 21.89 2.07
C GLU A 13 11.85 22.18 0.56
N ARG A 14 12.89 22.79 -0.01
CA ARG A 14 12.98 23.06 -1.46
C ARG A 14 12.96 21.79 -2.32
N THR A 15 13.33 20.65 -1.75
CA THR A 15 13.47 19.38 -2.50
C THR A 15 12.65 18.25 -1.90
N LEU A 16 12.04 18.43 -0.73
CA LEU A 16 11.26 17.39 -0.06
C LEU A 16 9.83 17.31 -0.61
N ARG A 17 9.30 16.09 -0.67
CA ARG A 17 7.89 15.82 -1.00
C ARG A 17 7.04 15.93 0.27
N GLU A 18 5.84 16.49 0.15
CA GLU A 18 4.85 16.49 1.24
C GLU A 18 4.05 15.18 1.22
N ILE A 19 4.19 14.36 2.27
CA ILE A 19 3.44 13.10 2.38
C ILE A 19 2.00 13.33 2.84
N PHE A 20 1.78 14.22 3.83
CA PHE A 20 0.46 14.54 4.38
C PHE A 20 0.11 16.04 4.30
N PRO A 21 0.04 16.63 3.09
CA PRO A 21 -0.15 18.07 2.89
C PRO A 21 -1.45 18.64 3.50
N THR A 22 -2.51 17.82 3.66
CA THR A 22 -3.78 18.28 4.25
C THR A 22 -3.79 18.25 5.77
N VAL A 23 -2.85 17.52 6.40
CA VAL A 23 -2.67 17.52 7.86
C VAL A 23 -1.76 18.66 8.27
N ARG A 24 -0.64 18.81 7.55
CA ARG A 24 0.31 19.92 7.74
C ARG A 24 1.15 20.11 6.48
N ARG A 25 1.63 21.34 6.31
CA ARG A 25 2.62 21.67 5.27
C ARG A 25 4.03 21.33 5.75
N GLY A 26 4.87 20.93 4.80
CA GLY A 26 6.29 20.68 4.97
C GLY A 26 6.64 19.43 5.77
N ASN A 27 7.92 19.33 6.15
CA ASN A 27 8.56 18.17 6.77
C ASN A 27 9.20 18.51 8.14
N PHE A 28 8.91 19.69 8.69
CA PHE A 28 9.40 20.11 9.98
C PHE A 28 8.28 20.70 10.84
N THR A 29 8.25 20.33 12.12
CA THR A 29 7.26 20.81 13.10
C THR A 29 7.97 21.56 14.23
N TRP A 30 7.43 22.72 14.62
CA TRP A 30 7.89 23.45 15.79
C TRP A 30 7.44 22.75 17.07
N HIS A 31 8.35 22.61 18.03
CA HIS A 31 8.06 22.05 19.35
C HIS A 31 8.23 23.11 20.44
N ASP A 32 7.10 23.56 21.00
CA ASP A 32 7.04 24.66 21.97
C ASP A 32 7.92 24.42 23.21
N GLY A 33 7.92 23.21 23.75
CA GLY A 33 8.70 22.89 24.95
C GLY A 33 10.22 22.92 24.75
N MET A 34 10.70 22.83 23.50
CA MET A 34 12.13 22.91 23.18
C MET A 34 12.50 24.27 22.58
N GLY A 35 11.53 25.00 22.04
CA GLY A 35 11.81 26.18 21.21
C GLY A 35 12.62 25.83 19.96
N GLN A 36 12.33 24.69 19.33
CA GLN A 36 13.09 24.16 18.20
C GLN A 36 12.21 23.48 17.15
N TRP A 37 12.70 23.40 15.92
CA TRP A 37 12.09 22.67 14.81
C TRP A 37 12.59 21.23 14.78
N VAL A 38 11.68 20.27 14.62
CA VAL A 38 12.00 18.85 14.53
C VAL A 38 11.60 18.31 13.16
N TRP A 39 12.45 17.47 12.57
CA TRP A 39 12.12 16.74 11.34
C TRP A 39 10.99 15.75 11.61
N THR A 40 9.89 15.93 10.91
CA THR A 40 8.73 15.05 10.92
C THR A 40 8.32 14.85 9.47
N THR A 41 8.57 13.69 8.87
CA THR A 41 8.17 13.43 7.47
C THR A 41 6.66 13.17 7.39
N PHE A 42 6.12 12.54 8.43
CA PHE A 42 4.72 12.11 8.53
C PHE A 42 3.90 13.06 9.42
N ASN A 43 3.23 12.57 10.48
CA ASN A 43 2.54 13.45 11.42
C ASN A 43 3.52 14.21 12.32
N SER A 44 3.06 15.31 12.92
CA SER A 44 3.83 16.13 13.87
C SER A 44 4.32 15.36 15.11
N PHE A 45 3.60 14.30 15.50
CA PHE A 45 3.97 13.42 16.61
C PHE A 45 4.90 12.26 16.19
N GLN A 46 5.28 12.17 14.92
CA GLN A 46 6.19 11.15 14.40
C GLN A 46 7.53 11.80 14.02
N TRP A 47 8.52 11.68 14.91
CA TRP A 47 9.83 12.33 14.74
C TRP A 47 10.80 11.40 14.02
N ASP A 48 11.44 11.90 12.97
CA ASP A 48 12.42 11.13 12.20
C ASP A 48 13.69 10.88 13.04
N LEU A 49 13.99 9.60 13.23
CA LEU A 49 15.23 9.15 13.85
C LEU A 49 16.45 9.55 13.01
N ASN A 50 17.53 9.94 13.69
CA ASN A 50 18.76 10.38 13.04
C ASN A 50 19.75 9.22 12.83
N TYR A 51 19.60 8.48 11.73
CA TYR A 51 20.52 7.39 11.38
C TYR A 51 21.94 7.85 11.01
N SER A 52 22.20 9.16 10.86
CA SER A 52 23.59 9.65 10.76
C SER A 52 24.34 9.49 12.09
N ASN A 53 23.63 9.27 13.20
CA ASN A 53 24.20 8.92 14.49
C ASN A 53 24.23 7.39 14.64
N PRO A 54 25.42 6.74 14.73
CA PRO A 54 25.51 5.29 14.85
C PRO A 54 24.89 4.73 16.14
N ALA A 55 24.66 5.55 17.17
CA ALA A 55 23.91 5.13 18.35
C ALA A 55 22.45 4.78 18.00
N VAL A 56 21.83 5.50 17.06
CA VAL A 56 20.45 5.21 16.61
C VAL A 56 20.40 3.86 15.89
N PHE A 57 21.38 3.57 15.04
CA PHE A 57 21.45 2.25 14.38
C PHE A 57 21.50 1.12 15.40
N ARG A 58 22.31 1.27 16.45
CA ARG A 58 22.46 0.30 17.54
C ARG A 58 21.17 0.13 18.34
N SER A 59 20.54 1.22 18.77
CA SER A 59 19.28 1.15 19.51
C SER A 59 18.18 0.46 18.69
N MET A 60 18.07 0.78 17.40
CA MET A 60 17.08 0.12 16.53
C MET A 60 17.44 -1.34 16.22
N LEU A 61 18.73 -1.72 16.27
CA LEU A 61 19.14 -3.12 16.22
C LEU A 61 18.67 -3.86 17.48
N GLU A 62 18.83 -3.28 18.67
CA GLU A 62 18.36 -3.88 19.93
C GLU A 62 16.85 -4.16 19.88
N GLU A 63 16.05 -3.20 19.40
CA GLU A 63 14.61 -3.39 19.18
C GLU A 63 14.31 -4.50 18.16
N LEU A 64 15.06 -4.54 17.06
CA LEU A 64 14.92 -5.58 16.06
C LEU A 64 15.18 -6.97 16.67
N ILE A 65 16.24 -7.11 17.47
CA ILE A 65 16.59 -8.37 18.14
C ILE A 65 15.50 -8.77 19.13
N PHE A 66 15.00 -7.81 19.91
CA PHE A 66 13.89 -8.04 20.81
C PHE A 66 12.68 -8.60 20.06
N ILE A 67 12.27 -7.97 18.95
CA ILE A 67 11.16 -8.44 18.11
C ILE A 67 11.44 -9.83 17.54
N ALA A 68 12.65 -10.08 17.02
CA ALA A 68 13.02 -11.39 16.50
C ALA A 68 12.87 -12.50 17.56
N ASN A 69 13.28 -12.22 18.80
CA ASN A 69 13.17 -13.16 19.93
C ASN A 69 11.72 -13.44 20.37
N THR A 70 10.74 -12.65 19.94
CA THR A 70 9.32 -12.95 20.16
C THR A 70 8.76 -14.01 19.21
N GLY A 71 9.55 -14.46 18.22
CA GLY A 71 9.14 -15.46 17.24
C GLY A 71 8.57 -14.88 15.94
N VAL A 72 8.86 -13.62 15.63
CA VAL A 72 8.44 -12.99 14.37
C VAL A 72 9.23 -13.57 13.18
N ASP A 73 8.52 -14.07 12.16
CA ASP A 73 9.13 -14.61 10.94
C ASP A 73 9.43 -13.54 9.88
N ILE A 74 8.63 -12.47 9.81
CA ILE A 74 8.76 -11.42 8.80
C ILE A 74 8.58 -10.05 9.45
N LEU A 75 9.60 -9.20 9.35
CA LEU A 75 9.52 -7.80 9.78
C LEU A 75 9.21 -6.90 8.59
N ARG A 76 8.06 -6.20 8.63
CA ARG A 76 7.76 -5.10 7.69
C ARG A 76 8.61 -3.90 8.07
N LEU A 77 9.54 -3.52 7.20
CA LEU A 77 10.33 -2.31 7.38
C LEU A 77 9.52 -1.13 6.85
N ASP A 78 8.92 -0.39 7.76
CA ASP A 78 8.13 0.82 7.48
C ASP A 78 9.03 1.96 6.99
N ALA A 79 8.58 2.70 5.98
CA ALA A 79 9.19 3.94 5.53
C ALA A 79 10.69 3.84 5.19
N VAL A 80 11.14 2.71 4.62
CA VAL A 80 12.57 2.45 4.33
C VAL A 80 13.22 3.52 3.42
N ALA A 81 12.42 4.18 2.59
CA ALA A 81 12.87 5.26 1.72
C ALA A 81 13.46 6.45 2.49
N PHE A 82 12.98 6.70 3.71
CA PHE A 82 13.17 7.98 4.39
C PHE A 82 14.29 7.97 5.43
N ILE A 83 14.93 6.84 5.71
CA ILE A 83 15.81 6.70 6.89
C ILE A 83 17.13 7.50 6.79
N TRP A 84 17.47 8.05 5.62
CA TRP A 84 18.67 8.88 5.45
C TRP A 84 18.35 10.25 4.85
N LYS A 85 18.95 11.30 5.40
CA LYS A 85 18.71 12.69 4.98
C LYS A 85 19.98 13.30 4.39
N ARG A 86 19.85 14.05 3.28
CA ARG A 86 20.95 14.76 2.63
C ARG A 86 20.46 16.07 2.01
N MET A 87 21.10 17.18 2.35
CA MET A 87 20.74 18.49 1.82
C MET A 87 20.79 18.51 0.29
N GLY A 88 19.81 19.15 -0.35
CA GLY A 88 19.70 19.26 -1.80
C GLY A 88 19.17 18.00 -2.51
N THR A 89 18.73 16.98 -1.76
CA THR A 89 18.01 15.83 -2.33
C THR A 89 16.59 15.75 -1.76
N ASN A 90 15.75 14.89 -2.34
CA ASN A 90 14.41 14.60 -1.80
C ASN A 90 14.43 13.77 -0.50
N CYS A 91 15.61 13.38 0.01
CA CYS A 91 15.77 12.53 1.19
C CYS A 91 14.99 11.20 1.15
N GLU A 92 14.73 10.70 -0.05
CA GLU A 92 14.14 9.39 -0.32
C GLU A 92 15.17 8.53 -1.08
N ASN A 93 15.18 7.21 -0.85
CA ASN A 93 15.93 6.22 -1.65
C ASN A 93 17.46 6.46 -1.73
N LEU A 94 18.03 7.15 -0.74
CA LEU A 94 19.46 7.47 -0.73
C LEU A 94 20.31 6.20 -0.52
N PRO A 95 21.51 6.10 -1.11
CA PRO A 95 22.37 4.91 -0.99
C PRO A 95 22.64 4.45 0.45
N GLN A 96 22.72 5.39 1.39
CA GLN A 96 22.90 5.06 2.80
C GLN A 96 21.71 4.34 3.42
N ALA A 97 20.48 4.61 2.96
CA ALA A 97 19.30 3.88 3.43
C ALA A 97 19.45 2.39 3.10
N HIS A 98 19.79 2.07 1.85
CA HIS A 98 20.08 0.70 1.42
C HIS A 98 21.23 0.06 2.22
N THR A 99 22.32 0.79 2.44
CA THR A 99 23.46 0.29 3.23
C THR A 99 23.06 -0.05 4.67
N LEU A 100 22.24 0.77 5.32
CA LEU A 100 21.76 0.49 6.68
C LEU A 100 20.87 -0.75 6.72
N ILE A 101 19.97 -0.91 5.75
CA ILE A 101 19.10 -2.09 5.65
C ILE A 101 19.90 -3.36 5.42
N ARG A 102 20.91 -3.32 4.53
CA ARG A 102 21.84 -4.45 4.34
C ARG A 102 22.65 -4.78 5.59
N ALA A 103 23.03 -3.76 6.37
CA ALA A 103 23.70 -3.97 7.65
C ALA A 103 22.77 -4.69 8.66
N TYR A 104 21.51 -4.28 8.78
CA TYR A 104 20.52 -5.00 9.58
C TYR A 104 20.33 -6.44 9.09
N ASN A 105 20.20 -6.65 7.78
CA ASN A 105 20.01 -7.97 7.18
C ASN A 105 21.19 -8.89 7.55
N SER A 106 22.41 -8.40 7.38
CA SER A 106 23.64 -9.15 7.69
C SER A 106 23.70 -9.57 9.16
N LEU A 107 23.31 -8.68 10.08
CA LEU A 107 23.28 -8.97 11.52
C LEU A 107 22.19 -9.98 11.87
N VAL A 108 21.00 -9.86 11.28
CA VAL A 108 19.89 -10.81 11.46
C VAL A 108 20.27 -12.20 10.97
N ARG A 109 21.02 -12.33 9.87
CA ARG A 109 21.51 -13.63 9.41
C ARG A 109 22.39 -14.35 10.42
N ILE A 110 23.01 -13.65 11.37
CA ILE A 110 23.84 -14.25 12.42
C ILE A 110 22.98 -14.71 13.61
N ILE A 111 22.02 -13.87 14.02
CA ILE A 111 21.31 -14.02 15.29
C ILE A 111 19.92 -14.65 15.17
N ALA A 112 19.23 -14.43 14.04
CA ALA A 112 17.89 -14.93 13.77
C ALA A 112 17.74 -15.24 12.26
N PRO A 113 18.41 -16.28 11.74
CA PRO A 113 18.50 -16.52 10.29
C PRO A 113 17.14 -16.70 9.60
N GLY A 114 16.12 -17.18 10.33
CA GLY A 114 14.76 -17.39 9.82
C GLY A 114 13.93 -16.11 9.65
N LEU A 115 14.32 -14.99 10.30
CA LEU A 115 13.61 -13.72 10.15
C LEU A 115 13.88 -13.15 8.74
N LEU A 116 12.83 -12.79 7.99
CA LEU A 116 12.92 -12.12 6.70
C LEU A 116 12.48 -10.65 6.80
N PHE A 117 12.96 -9.82 5.88
CA PHE A 117 12.52 -8.44 5.76
C PHE A 117 11.55 -8.27 4.60
N LYS A 118 10.47 -7.54 4.87
CA LYS A 118 9.51 -7.05 3.87
C LYS A 118 9.63 -5.54 3.76
N SER A 119 10.18 -5.06 2.64
CA SER A 119 10.26 -3.64 2.34
C SER A 119 8.87 -3.03 2.13
N GLU A 120 8.66 -1.85 2.70
CA GLU A 120 7.59 -0.95 2.32
C GLU A 120 8.17 0.33 1.71
N ALA A 121 8.26 0.34 0.38
CA ALA A 121 8.68 1.49 -0.41
C ALA A 121 7.58 1.84 -1.41
N ILE A 122 6.76 2.85 -1.10
CA ILE A 122 5.71 3.37 -1.98
C ILE A 122 6.25 4.57 -2.74
N VAL A 123 7.14 4.27 -3.69
CA VAL A 123 7.93 5.24 -4.46
C VAL A 123 7.88 4.86 -5.95
N HIS A 124 8.65 5.55 -6.79
CA HIS A 124 8.77 5.22 -8.21
C HIS A 124 9.16 3.74 -8.41
N PRO A 125 8.61 3.01 -9.39
CA PRO A 125 8.89 1.57 -9.58
C PRO A 125 10.39 1.22 -9.68
N ASP A 126 11.19 2.07 -10.32
CA ASP A 126 12.66 1.91 -10.40
C ASP A 126 13.36 1.99 -9.05
N ASP A 127 12.77 2.65 -8.06
CA ASP A 127 13.32 2.72 -6.70
C ASP A 127 12.80 1.56 -5.84
N VAL A 128 11.55 1.12 -6.02
CA VAL A 128 10.96 -0.02 -5.29
C VAL A 128 11.83 -1.27 -5.45
N VAL A 129 12.22 -1.59 -6.69
CA VAL A 129 13.00 -2.81 -6.98
C VAL A 129 14.39 -2.79 -6.35
N LYS A 130 14.97 -1.61 -6.07
CA LYS A 130 16.31 -1.49 -5.47
C LYS A 130 16.38 -1.98 -4.02
N TYR A 131 15.25 -2.04 -3.32
CA TYR A 131 15.16 -2.59 -1.97
C TYR A 131 15.17 -4.12 -1.96
N ILE A 132 14.95 -4.76 -3.11
CA ILE A 132 14.71 -6.19 -3.22
C ILE A 132 16.03 -6.91 -3.48
N GLY A 133 16.41 -7.75 -2.52
CA GLY A 133 17.62 -8.54 -2.60
C GLY A 133 17.76 -9.47 -1.42
N GLU A 134 18.41 -10.62 -1.64
CA GLU A 134 18.68 -11.61 -0.58
C GLU A 134 19.38 -10.99 0.64
N HIS A 135 20.31 -10.06 0.39
CA HIS A 135 21.09 -9.37 1.41
C HIS A 135 20.51 -8.02 1.84
N GLU A 136 19.31 -7.65 1.38
CA GLU A 136 18.62 -6.41 1.75
C GLU A 136 17.21 -6.70 2.27
N CYS A 137 16.17 -6.59 1.44
CA CYS A 137 14.83 -7.12 1.75
C CYS A 137 14.48 -8.26 0.80
N GLN A 138 14.23 -9.45 1.35
CA GLN A 138 13.86 -10.61 0.55
C GLN A 138 12.43 -10.50 0.00
N LEU A 139 11.58 -9.76 0.72
CA LEU A 139 10.21 -9.51 0.34
C LEU A 139 10.01 -8.00 0.12
N SER A 140 9.09 -7.64 -0.77
CA SER A 140 8.66 -6.25 -0.92
C SER A 140 7.21 -6.18 -1.36
N TYR A 141 6.48 -5.17 -0.88
CA TYR A 141 5.19 -4.84 -1.48
C TYR A 141 5.35 -4.57 -2.97
N ASN A 142 4.36 -4.98 -3.76
CA ASN A 142 4.29 -4.67 -5.19
C ASN A 142 3.25 -3.57 -5.47
N PRO A 143 3.53 -2.30 -5.13
CA PRO A 143 2.57 -1.21 -5.31
C PRO A 143 2.25 -0.95 -6.78
N THR A 144 3.20 -1.18 -7.68
CA THR A 144 3.02 -1.03 -9.12
C THR A 144 1.96 -1.99 -9.66
N LEU A 145 2.04 -3.28 -9.32
CA LEU A 145 1.00 -4.24 -9.68
C LEU A 145 -0.35 -3.84 -9.10
N MET A 146 -0.40 -3.52 -7.79
CA MET A 146 -1.64 -3.13 -7.12
C MET A 146 -2.30 -1.93 -7.81
N ALA A 147 -1.56 -0.85 -8.05
CA ALA A 147 -2.07 0.35 -8.70
C ALA A 147 -2.55 0.08 -10.14
N LEU A 148 -1.80 -0.73 -10.90
CA LEU A 148 -2.13 -1.05 -12.28
C LEU A 148 -3.31 -2.03 -12.41
N LEU A 149 -3.58 -2.87 -11.40
CA LEU A 149 -4.79 -3.69 -11.37
C LEU A 149 -6.04 -2.82 -11.25
N TRP A 150 -6.02 -1.81 -10.38
CA TRP A 150 -7.11 -0.85 -10.28
C TRP A 150 -7.19 0.02 -11.54
N GLU A 151 -6.07 0.54 -12.04
CA GLU A 151 -6.04 1.29 -13.30
C GLU A 151 -6.70 0.51 -14.46
N SER A 152 -6.34 -0.76 -14.64
CA SER A 152 -6.88 -1.60 -15.71
C SER A 152 -8.36 -1.93 -15.53
N LEU A 153 -8.85 -1.98 -14.28
CA LEU A 153 -10.29 -2.09 -14.01
C LEU A 153 -11.05 -0.82 -14.37
N ALA A 154 -10.49 0.36 -14.14
CA ALA A 154 -11.11 1.63 -14.50
C ALA A 154 -11.13 1.82 -16.02
N THR A 155 -10.00 1.58 -16.69
CA THR A 155 -9.84 1.82 -18.14
C THR A 155 -10.35 0.70 -19.02
N ARG A 156 -10.52 -0.52 -18.47
CA ARG A 156 -10.75 -1.77 -19.21
C ARG A 156 -9.63 -2.04 -20.21
N ASN A 157 -8.43 -1.53 -19.94
CA ASN A 157 -7.28 -1.61 -20.83
C ASN A 157 -6.05 -2.08 -20.05
N VAL A 158 -5.47 -3.21 -20.44
CA VAL A 158 -4.32 -3.80 -19.75
C VAL A 158 -2.97 -3.38 -20.32
N ARG A 159 -2.91 -2.49 -21.33
CA ARG A 159 -1.64 -2.16 -22.00
C ARG A 159 -0.59 -1.61 -21.04
N LEU A 160 -0.99 -0.74 -20.10
CA LEU A 160 -0.07 -0.17 -19.12
C LEU A 160 0.40 -1.24 -18.12
N LEU A 161 -0.52 -2.06 -17.61
CA LEU A 161 -0.20 -3.23 -16.78
C LEU A 161 0.78 -4.18 -17.48
N THR A 162 0.48 -4.61 -18.71
CA THR A 162 1.32 -5.52 -19.49
C THR A 162 2.71 -4.93 -19.76
N ARG A 163 2.77 -3.65 -20.15
CA ARG A 163 4.05 -2.96 -20.39
C ARG A 163 4.88 -2.91 -19.12
N SER A 164 4.31 -2.43 -18.01
CA SER A 164 5.05 -2.29 -16.76
C SER A 164 5.59 -3.64 -16.27
N LEU A 165 4.74 -4.67 -16.29
CA LEU A 165 5.14 -6.00 -15.85
C LEU A 165 6.17 -6.68 -16.75
N SER A 166 6.20 -6.37 -18.06
CA SER A 166 7.13 -7.03 -18.98
C SER A 166 8.60 -6.76 -18.66
N HIS A 167 8.90 -5.68 -17.94
CA HIS A 167 10.27 -5.31 -17.57
C HIS A 167 10.49 -5.10 -16.07
N ARG A 168 9.43 -5.07 -15.24
CA ARG A 168 9.53 -4.80 -13.79
C ARG A 168 9.11 -5.96 -12.87
N HIS A 169 8.56 -7.05 -13.42
CA HIS A 169 8.07 -8.16 -12.58
C HIS A 169 9.18 -9.11 -12.12
N ALA A 170 10.19 -9.35 -12.98
CA ALA A 170 11.28 -10.26 -12.68
C ALA A 170 12.12 -9.75 -11.50
N LEU A 171 12.48 -10.65 -10.59
CA LEU A 171 13.25 -10.33 -9.39
C LEU A 171 14.55 -11.15 -9.32
N PRO A 172 15.54 -10.72 -8.51
CA PRO A 172 16.66 -11.56 -8.14
C PRO A 172 16.21 -12.87 -7.49
N ARG A 173 17.06 -13.91 -7.58
CA ARG A 173 16.83 -15.18 -6.87
C ARG A 173 16.65 -14.97 -5.37
N ASN A 174 15.94 -15.90 -4.72
CA ASN A 174 15.68 -15.88 -3.28
C ASN A 174 14.90 -14.63 -2.80
N THR A 175 14.14 -13.99 -3.69
CA THR A 175 13.29 -12.85 -3.35
C THR A 175 11.89 -13.02 -3.94
N ALA A 176 10.91 -12.33 -3.37
CA ALA A 176 9.53 -12.39 -3.85
C ALA A 176 8.77 -11.09 -3.64
N TRP A 177 7.89 -10.78 -4.59
CA TRP A 177 6.86 -9.78 -4.40
C TRP A 177 5.84 -10.22 -3.35
N VAL A 178 5.30 -9.26 -2.62
CA VAL A 178 4.09 -9.37 -1.81
C VAL A 178 2.98 -8.66 -2.58
N ASN A 179 2.11 -9.44 -3.21
CA ASN A 179 1.05 -8.95 -4.09
C ASN A 179 -0.23 -8.75 -3.29
N TYR A 180 -0.87 -7.59 -3.43
CA TYR A 180 -2.03 -7.20 -2.63
C TYR A 180 -2.99 -6.37 -3.47
N LEU A 181 -4.25 -6.27 -3.03
CA LEU A 181 -5.28 -5.45 -3.69
C LEU A 181 -5.56 -4.18 -2.91
N ARG A 182 -5.71 -4.31 -1.58
CA ARG A 182 -5.74 -3.22 -0.63
C ARG A 182 -4.82 -3.48 0.54
N CYS A 183 -4.58 -2.43 1.30
CA CYS A 183 -3.93 -2.50 2.59
C CYS A 183 -4.56 -1.45 3.50
N HIS A 184 -3.98 -1.27 4.67
CA HIS A 184 -4.41 -0.23 5.60
C HIS A 184 -4.21 1.21 5.10
N ASP A 185 -3.48 1.44 4.01
CA ASP A 185 -3.24 2.77 3.43
C ASP A 185 -4.07 3.02 2.16
N ASP A 186 -4.03 4.27 1.74
CA ASP A 186 -4.55 4.77 0.48
C ASP A 186 -3.90 4.14 -0.78
N ILE A 187 -4.58 4.24 -1.91
CA ILE A 187 -4.03 3.89 -3.23
C ILE A 187 -3.38 5.12 -3.85
N GLY A 188 -2.06 5.08 -4.04
CA GLY A 188 -1.34 6.01 -4.89
C GLY A 188 -1.12 5.46 -6.29
N TRP A 189 -1.22 6.32 -7.30
CA TRP A 189 -1.04 5.97 -8.71
C TRP A 189 0.44 5.96 -9.12
N THR A 190 1.21 5.05 -8.51
CA THR A 190 2.68 4.97 -8.63
C THR A 190 3.17 4.25 -9.88
N PHE A 191 2.41 4.29 -10.99
CA PHE A 191 2.92 3.83 -12.27
C PHE A 191 3.96 4.82 -12.81
N ASP A 192 4.88 4.31 -13.63
CA ASP A 192 5.95 5.10 -14.26
C ASP A 192 5.38 5.96 -15.40
N ASN A 193 5.74 7.25 -15.41
CA ASN A 193 5.33 8.18 -16.45
C ASN A 193 5.88 7.77 -17.82
N ALA A 194 7.13 7.27 -17.89
CA ALA A 194 7.73 6.86 -19.15
C ALA A 194 7.03 5.64 -19.75
N ASP A 195 6.51 4.74 -18.91
CA ASP A 195 5.69 3.62 -19.35
C ASP A 195 4.34 4.07 -19.92
N ALA A 196 3.70 5.06 -19.28
CA ALA A 196 2.46 5.65 -19.78
C ALA A 196 2.67 6.40 -21.11
N GLU A 197 3.69 7.25 -21.18
CA GLU A 197 4.02 8.06 -22.35
C GLU A 197 4.35 7.21 -23.58
N ALA A 198 5.07 6.11 -23.39
CA ALA A 198 5.37 5.16 -24.47
C ALA A 198 4.12 4.48 -25.06
N LEU A 199 2.98 4.52 -24.36
CA LEU A 199 1.68 4.05 -24.83
C LEU A 199 0.78 5.19 -25.34
N GLY A 200 1.30 6.42 -25.39
CA GLY A 200 0.55 7.62 -25.76
C GLY A 200 -0.41 8.09 -24.66
N ILE A 201 -0.17 7.72 -23.39
CA ILE A 201 -0.98 8.14 -22.24
C ILE A 201 -0.29 9.33 -21.57
N ASN A 202 -0.98 10.46 -21.44
CA ASN A 202 -0.51 11.55 -20.59
C ASN A 202 -0.64 11.13 -19.12
N ALA A 203 0.48 10.94 -18.44
CA ALA A 203 0.50 10.40 -17.09
C ALA A 203 -0.17 11.32 -16.04
N TYR A 204 -0.17 12.63 -16.23
CA TYR A 204 -0.85 13.56 -15.33
C TYR A 204 -2.36 13.45 -15.48
N ASP A 205 -2.86 13.60 -16.72
CA ASP A 205 -4.29 13.52 -17.02
C ASP A 205 -4.86 12.14 -16.65
N HIS A 206 -4.07 11.08 -16.84
CA HIS A 206 -4.48 9.72 -16.47
C HIS A 206 -4.66 9.56 -14.96
N ARG A 207 -3.81 10.17 -14.14
CA ARG A 207 -3.99 10.18 -12.68
C ARG A 207 -5.24 10.96 -12.28
N GLN A 208 -5.53 12.09 -12.93
CA GLN A 208 -6.78 12.84 -12.70
C GLN A 208 -8.02 12.00 -13.06
N PHE A 209 -7.99 11.30 -14.20
CA PHE A 209 -9.05 10.36 -14.56
C PHE A 209 -9.25 9.27 -13.50
N LEU A 210 -8.17 8.62 -13.05
CA LEU A 210 -8.27 7.55 -12.04
C LEU A 210 -8.79 8.08 -10.70
N ASN A 211 -8.36 9.28 -10.33
CA ASN A 211 -8.84 10.02 -9.18
C ASN A 211 -10.36 10.26 -9.25
N ASP A 212 -10.85 10.84 -10.34
CA ASP A 212 -12.28 11.09 -10.56
C ASP A 212 -13.07 9.77 -10.62
N PHE A 213 -12.52 8.75 -11.27
CA PHE A 213 -13.15 7.44 -11.37
C PHE A 213 -13.33 6.82 -9.98
N TYR A 214 -12.27 6.72 -9.19
CA TYR A 214 -12.31 6.02 -7.91
C TYR A 214 -12.94 6.81 -6.77
N THR A 215 -13.07 8.13 -6.89
CA THR A 215 -13.93 8.95 -6.02
C THR A 215 -15.40 8.97 -6.47
N GLY A 216 -15.74 8.30 -7.58
CA GLY A 216 -17.10 8.22 -8.10
C GLY A 216 -17.58 9.49 -8.82
N GLN A 217 -16.68 10.44 -9.09
CA GLN A 217 -16.98 11.69 -9.80
C GLN A 217 -17.03 11.52 -11.31
N PHE A 218 -16.32 10.53 -11.86
CA PHE A 218 -16.38 10.22 -13.29
C PHE A 218 -17.72 9.58 -13.67
N PRO A 219 -18.45 10.08 -14.69
CA PRO A 219 -19.71 9.51 -15.13
C PRO A 219 -19.60 8.02 -15.49
N GLY A 220 -20.48 7.20 -14.92
CA GLY A 220 -20.46 5.75 -15.13
C GLY A 220 -19.42 4.99 -14.29
N SER A 221 -18.72 5.66 -13.37
CA SER A 221 -17.90 4.96 -12.38
C SER A 221 -18.77 4.03 -11.50
N PHE A 222 -18.22 2.84 -11.22
CA PHE A 222 -18.80 1.92 -10.25
C PHE A 222 -18.28 2.14 -8.83
N ALA A 223 -17.21 2.92 -8.66
CA ALA A 223 -16.46 2.95 -7.41
C ALA A 223 -17.13 3.79 -6.32
N ARG A 224 -16.89 3.39 -5.07
CA ARG A 224 -17.20 4.15 -3.85
C ARG A 224 -15.92 4.32 -3.03
N GLY A 225 -15.11 5.30 -3.44
CA GLY A 225 -13.93 5.74 -2.70
C GLY A 225 -14.06 7.19 -2.28
N VAL A 226 -13.15 7.63 -1.42
CA VAL A 226 -13.03 9.02 -0.96
C VAL A 226 -11.60 9.52 -1.16
N PRO A 227 -11.42 10.82 -1.41
CA PRO A 227 -10.10 11.41 -1.59
C PRO A 227 -9.27 11.31 -0.30
N PHE A 228 -7.96 11.17 -0.47
CA PHE A 228 -6.97 11.29 0.61
C PHE A 228 -5.84 12.21 0.15
N GLN A 229 -5.51 13.18 1.00
CA GLN A 229 -4.36 14.08 0.84
C GLN A 229 -4.28 14.77 -0.52
N HIS A 230 -5.41 15.27 -1.02
CA HIS A 230 -5.44 16.02 -2.27
C HIS A 230 -4.61 17.31 -2.12
N ASN A 231 -3.50 17.36 -2.85
CA ASN A 231 -2.63 18.51 -2.93
C ASN A 231 -3.08 19.40 -4.09
N LEU A 232 -3.68 20.54 -3.77
CA LEU A 232 -4.22 21.48 -4.76
C LEU A 232 -3.14 22.14 -5.64
N GLU A 233 -1.88 22.16 -5.20
CA GLU A 233 -0.78 22.76 -5.95
C GLU A 233 -0.21 21.81 -7.01
N THR A 234 -0.15 20.52 -6.69
CA THR A 234 0.41 19.50 -7.59
C THR A 234 -0.65 18.69 -8.33
N GLY A 235 -1.91 18.76 -7.89
CA GLY A 235 -2.98 17.87 -8.34
C GLY A 235 -2.84 16.43 -7.85
N ASP A 236 -1.84 16.11 -7.01
CA ASP A 236 -1.67 14.77 -6.46
C ASP A 236 -2.80 14.44 -5.49
N MET A 237 -3.34 13.24 -5.60
CA MET A 237 -4.36 12.73 -4.70
C MET A 237 -4.29 11.22 -4.68
N ARG A 238 -4.66 10.63 -3.56
CA ARG A 238 -4.77 9.19 -3.38
C ARG A 238 -6.17 8.81 -2.95
N ILE A 239 -6.48 7.52 -3.05
CA ILE A 239 -7.83 7.02 -2.85
C ILE A 239 -7.91 6.15 -1.61
N SER A 240 -8.88 6.47 -0.75
CA SER A 240 -9.30 5.62 0.36
C SER A 240 -10.60 4.89 0.00
N GLY A 241 -10.66 3.59 0.29
CA GLY A 241 -11.86 2.76 0.14
C GLY A 241 -11.52 1.27 0.31
N THR A 242 -12.49 0.45 0.72
CA THR A 242 -12.29 -1.00 0.76
C THR A 242 -12.28 -1.58 -0.64
N MET A 243 -11.72 -2.77 -0.82
CA MET A 243 -11.69 -3.44 -2.13
C MET A 243 -13.11 -3.59 -2.70
N ALA A 244 -14.07 -4.00 -1.87
CA ALA A 244 -15.43 -4.24 -2.32
C ALA A 244 -16.13 -2.94 -2.77
N SER A 245 -15.98 -1.86 -2.02
CA SER A 245 -16.53 -0.55 -2.37
C SER A 245 -15.90 0.03 -3.63
N LEU A 246 -14.58 -0.10 -3.77
CA LEU A 246 -13.86 0.34 -4.98
C LEU A 246 -14.17 -0.53 -6.20
N ALA A 247 -14.45 -1.82 -6.05
CA ALA A 247 -14.87 -2.72 -7.13
C ALA A 247 -16.36 -2.57 -7.51
N GLY A 248 -17.09 -1.73 -6.78
CA GLY A 248 -18.48 -1.35 -7.05
C GLY A 248 -19.55 -2.21 -6.40
N LEU A 249 -19.19 -3.06 -5.43
CA LEU A 249 -20.18 -3.82 -4.66
C LEU A 249 -21.10 -2.89 -3.86
N GLU A 250 -20.53 -1.87 -3.22
CA GLU A 250 -21.30 -0.88 -2.47
C GLU A 250 -22.30 -0.14 -3.37
N TYR A 251 -21.84 0.35 -4.52
CA TYR A 251 -22.70 1.00 -5.51
C TYR A 251 -23.85 0.08 -5.96
N ALA A 252 -23.55 -1.18 -6.26
CA ALA A 252 -24.55 -2.14 -6.69
C ALA A 252 -25.61 -2.42 -5.61
N ILE A 253 -25.18 -2.47 -4.33
CA ILE A 253 -26.08 -2.63 -3.18
C ILE A 253 -26.96 -1.39 -3.01
N GLU A 254 -26.40 -0.18 -3.09
CA GLU A 254 -27.17 1.08 -3.04
C GLU A 254 -28.24 1.16 -4.12
N LYS A 255 -27.94 0.65 -5.33
CA LYS A 255 -28.88 0.61 -6.46
C LYS A 255 -29.86 -0.56 -6.41
N ASN A 256 -29.64 -1.52 -5.51
CA ASN A 256 -30.40 -2.77 -5.45
C ASN A 256 -30.46 -3.47 -6.83
N ASP A 257 -29.31 -3.56 -7.51
CA ASP A 257 -29.18 -4.09 -8.86
C ASP A 257 -28.36 -5.39 -8.86
N GLU A 258 -29.03 -6.51 -9.10
CA GLU A 258 -28.41 -7.85 -9.08
C GLU A 258 -27.34 -8.03 -10.17
N GLN A 259 -27.50 -7.39 -11.34
CA GLN A 259 -26.51 -7.48 -12.41
C GLN A 259 -25.23 -6.74 -11.99
N LEU A 260 -25.37 -5.53 -11.43
CA LEU A 260 -24.22 -4.78 -10.92
C LEU A 260 -23.51 -5.52 -9.78
N MET A 261 -24.27 -6.21 -8.92
CA MET A 261 -23.70 -7.03 -7.85
C MET A 261 -22.90 -8.21 -8.41
N ASP A 262 -23.42 -8.90 -9.44
CA ASP A 262 -22.71 -9.98 -10.13
C ASP A 262 -21.41 -9.47 -10.78
N GLU A 263 -21.46 -8.31 -11.45
CA GLU A 263 -20.28 -7.68 -12.04
C GLU A 263 -19.23 -7.31 -10.98
N ALA A 264 -19.65 -6.76 -9.84
CA ALA A 264 -18.74 -6.43 -8.74
C ALA A 264 -18.04 -7.69 -8.21
N VAL A 265 -18.76 -8.79 -8.01
CA VAL A 265 -18.16 -10.08 -7.61
C VAL A 265 -17.17 -10.58 -8.67
N ARG A 266 -17.49 -10.45 -9.96
CA ARG A 266 -16.56 -10.83 -11.03
C ARG A 266 -15.28 -9.99 -11.01
N ARG A 267 -15.37 -8.67 -10.77
CA ARG A 267 -14.18 -7.80 -10.60
C ARG A 267 -13.34 -8.23 -9.41
N ILE A 268 -13.96 -8.49 -8.27
CA ILE A 268 -13.27 -8.98 -7.06
C ILE A 268 -12.55 -10.31 -7.32
N MET A 269 -13.23 -11.26 -7.98
CA MET A 269 -12.63 -12.55 -8.33
C MET A 269 -11.52 -12.43 -9.37
N LEU A 270 -11.65 -11.52 -10.34
CA LEU A 270 -10.60 -11.23 -11.31
C LEU A 270 -9.33 -10.70 -10.61
N LEU A 271 -9.49 -9.71 -9.74
CA LEU A 271 -8.40 -9.11 -8.98
C LEU A 271 -7.67 -10.15 -8.10
N HIS A 272 -8.41 -10.96 -7.34
CA HIS A 272 -7.82 -12.05 -6.56
C HIS A 272 -7.20 -13.12 -7.46
N GLY A 273 -7.81 -13.43 -8.59
CA GLY A 273 -7.29 -14.38 -9.57
C GLY A 273 -5.89 -13.98 -10.05
N VAL A 274 -5.66 -12.71 -10.35
CA VAL A 274 -4.33 -12.21 -10.75
C VAL A 274 -3.35 -12.26 -9.59
N THR A 275 -3.69 -11.71 -8.41
CA THR A 275 -2.75 -11.66 -7.27
C THR A 275 -2.36 -13.06 -6.76
N LEU A 276 -3.28 -14.02 -6.84
CA LEU A 276 -3.04 -15.43 -6.49
C LEU A 276 -2.30 -16.23 -7.57
N SER A 277 -2.12 -15.72 -8.79
CA SER A 277 -1.51 -16.50 -9.89
C SER A 277 -0.24 -15.88 -10.48
N ILE A 278 -0.01 -14.58 -10.33
CA ILE A 278 1.09 -13.86 -11.01
C ILE A 278 2.50 -14.19 -10.47
N GLY A 279 2.60 -14.91 -9.35
CA GLY A 279 3.86 -15.25 -8.69
C GLY A 279 4.27 -14.21 -7.65
N GLY A 280 4.79 -14.68 -6.51
CA GLY A 280 4.95 -13.89 -5.28
C GLY A 280 3.98 -14.36 -4.18
N ILE A 281 4.00 -13.72 -3.03
CA ILE A 281 3.16 -14.04 -1.87
C ILE A 281 1.91 -13.15 -1.91
N PRO A 282 0.70 -13.71 -2.09
CA PRO A 282 -0.53 -12.93 -2.00
C PRO A 282 -0.79 -12.53 -0.54
N LEU A 283 -1.04 -11.24 -0.29
CA LEU A 283 -1.43 -10.71 1.00
C LEU A 283 -2.87 -10.23 0.92
N LEU A 284 -3.75 -10.92 1.66
CA LEU A 284 -5.16 -10.55 1.80
C LEU A 284 -5.29 -9.50 2.91
N TYR A 285 -6.07 -8.45 2.64
CA TYR A 285 -6.48 -7.53 3.69
C TYR A 285 -7.77 -8.05 4.31
N LEU A 286 -7.69 -8.56 5.54
CA LEU A 286 -8.82 -9.23 6.20
C LEU A 286 -10.08 -8.35 6.18
N GLY A 287 -11.17 -8.91 5.66
CA GLY A 287 -12.36 -8.18 5.23
C GLY A 287 -12.65 -8.36 3.73
N GLU A 288 -11.62 -8.47 2.90
CA GLU A 288 -11.74 -8.68 1.45
C GLU A 288 -12.49 -9.99 1.11
N GLU A 289 -12.25 -11.04 1.89
CA GLU A 289 -12.75 -12.39 1.68
C GLU A 289 -14.27 -12.54 1.77
N TRP A 290 -14.99 -11.58 2.36
CA TRP A 290 -16.46 -11.56 2.38
C TRP A 290 -17.04 -10.26 1.80
N GLY A 291 -16.22 -9.42 1.17
CA GLY A 291 -16.67 -8.20 0.52
C GLY A 291 -17.05 -7.09 1.51
N GLN A 292 -16.24 -6.89 2.56
CA GLN A 292 -16.44 -5.81 3.52
C GLN A 292 -16.50 -4.44 2.84
N LEU A 293 -17.56 -3.67 3.12
CA LEU A 293 -17.77 -2.31 2.60
C LEU A 293 -17.11 -1.25 3.48
N ASN A 294 -17.11 -0.01 3.00
CA ASN A 294 -16.59 1.17 3.70
C ASN A 294 -17.24 1.34 5.08
N ASP A 295 -16.44 1.77 6.05
CA ASP A 295 -16.89 2.24 7.36
C ASP A 295 -17.01 3.76 7.32
N TYR A 296 -18.22 4.28 7.13
CA TYR A 296 -18.48 5.72 7.16
C TYR A 296 -18.54 6.30 8.57
N ASP A 297 -18.59 5.47 9.62
CA ASP A 297 -18.70 5.93 11.01
C ASP A 297 -17.38 6.45 11.57
N PHE A 298 -16.26 6.28 10.85
CA PHE A 298 -14.96 6.83 11.25
C PHE A 298 -15.02 8.35 11.49
N VAL A 299 -15.89 9.08 10.80
CA VAL A 299 -16.07 10.54 10.95
C VAL A 299 -16.65 10.92 12.33
N LYS A 300 -17.30 9.98 13.02
CA LYS A 300 -17.86 10.18 14.36
C LYS A 300 -16.79 10.14 15.45
N ASP A 301 -15.62 9.57 15.16
CA ASP A 301 -14.49 9.48 16.09
C ASP A 301 -13.53 10.66 15.85
N PRO A 302 -13.39 11.61 16.79
CA PRO A 302 -12.51 12.78 16.62
C PRO A 302 -11.04 12.41 16.37
N ALA A 303 -10.59 11.23 16.80
CA ALA A 303 -9.22 10.76 16.56
C ALA A 303 -9.03 10.22 15.13
N LYS A 304 -10.11 10.01 14.38
CA LYS A 304 -10.10 9.40 13.03
C LYS A 304 -10.61 10.32 11.93
N SER A 305 -11.52 11.24 12.26
CA SER A 305 -12.25 12.06 11.28
C SER A 305 -11.36 12.88 10.35
N GLY A 306 -10.14 13.24 10.77
CA GLY A 306 -9.15 13.94 9.95
C GLY A 306 -8.36 13.07 8.96
N ASP A 307 -8.57 11.74 8.94
CA ASP A 307 -7.83 10.80 8.09
C ASP A 307 -8.79 9.84 7.40
N THR A 308 -9.02 10.06 6.09
CA THR A 308 -9.98 9.26 5.33
C THR A 308 -9.55 7.81 5.15
N ARG A 309 -8.31 7.43 5.47
CA ARG A 309 -7.89 6.01 5.42
C ARG A 309 -8.68 5.14 6.40
N TRP A 310 -9.21 5.71 7.47
CA TRP A 310 -10.06 4.98 8.40
C TRP A 310 -11.33 4.39 7.77
N ILE A 311 -11.80 4.95 6.64
CA ILE A 311 -12.95 4.42 5.90
C ILE A 311 -12.77 2.95 5.49
N HIS A 312 -11.54 2.52 5.27
CA HIS A 312 -11.19 1.17 4.85
C HIS A 312 -10.43 0.41 5.93
N ARG A 313 -10.62 0.80 7.20
CA ARG A 313 -10.15 0.05 8.38
C ARG A 313 -11.35 -0.36 9.26
N PRO A 314 -12.40 -0.98 8.68
CA PRO A 314 -13.59 -1.37 9.42
C PRO A 314 -13.23 -2.39 10.50
N LYS A 315 -14.00 -2.38 11.59
CA LYS A 315 -13.98 -3.50 12.54
C LYS A 315 -14.51 -4.77 11.87
N MET A 316 -14.00 -5.91 12.30
CA MET A 316 -14.56 -7.21 11.93
C MET A 316 -16.04 -7.28 12.35
N LYS A 317 -16.89 -7.67 11.40
CA LYS A 317 -18.32 -7.91 11.60
C LYS A 317 -18.55 -9.40 11.80
N TRP A 318 -18.52 -9.83 13.07
CA TRP A 318 -18.60 -11.25 13.44
C TRP A 318 -19.93 -11.90 13.03
N GLU A 319 -20.99 -11.12 12.86
CA GLU A 319 -22.28 -11.55 12.29
C GLU A 319 -22.13 -12.15 10.88
N TYR A 320 -21.08 -11.77 10.12
CA TYR A 320 -20.80 -12.36 8.81
C TYR A 320 -20.38 -13.84 8.90
N LEU A 321 -19.87 -14.29 10.06
CA LEU A 321 -19.59 -15.72 10.27
C LEU A 321 -20.86 -16.52 10.47
N GLU A 322 -21.90 -15.94 11.07
CA GLU A 322 -23.20 -16.59 11.24
C GLU A 322 -23.84 -16.83 9.86
N GLU A 323 -23.76 -15.84 8.97
CA GLU A 323 -24.19 -15.92 7.57
C GLU A 323 -23.50 -17.07 6.80
N LEU A 324 -22.26 -17.41 7.17
CA LEU A 324 -21.49 -18.52 6.58
C LEU A 324 -21.82 -19.89 7.20
N ASN A 325 -22.22 -19.93 8.47
CA ASN A 325 -22.38 -21.17 9.26
C ASN A 325 -23.81 -21.72 9.29
N GLY A 326 -24.85 -20.91 9.09
CA GLY A 326 -26.23 -21.36 9.22
C GLY A 326 -27.22 -20.56 8.38
N LEU A 327 -28.19 -21.29 7.78
CA LEU A 327 -29.38 -20.82 7.05
C LEU A 327 -29.30 -20.70 5.51
N ILE A 328 -28.58 -21.59 4.82
CA ILE A 328 -28.87 -21.85 3.39
C ILE A 328 -29.68 -23.15 3.27
N ASN A 329 -30.97 -23.05 3.60
CA ASN A 329 -31.99 -24.01 3.18
C ASN A 329 -32.69 -23.58 1.87
N THR A 330 -32.13 -22.60 1.15
CA THR A 330 -32.79 -21.97 -0.01
C THR A 330 -32.03 -22.10 -1.34
N GLY A 331 -30.85 -22.73 -1.36
CA GLY A 331 -30.11 -22.95 -2.61
C GLY A 331 -29.50 -21.70 -3.27
N GLN A 332 -29.58 -20.54 -2.64
CA GLN A 332 -28.89 -19.30 -3.07
C GLN A 332 -28.12 -18.74 -1.88
N GLY A 333 -26.79 -18.92 -1.88
CA GLY A 333 -25.93 -18.31 -0.86
C GLY A 333 -25.88 -16.80 -1.04
N THR A 334 -25.68 -16.08 0.07
CA THR A 334 -25.52 -14.62 0.06
C THR A 334 -24.31 -14.18 -0.77
N ILE A 335 -24.25 -12.90 -1.14
CA ILE A 335 -23.10 -12.34 -1.87
C ILE A 335 -21.77 -12.54 -1.13
N ARG A 336 -21.78 -12.46 0.20
CA ARG A 336 -20.59 -12.72 1.03
C ARG A 336 -20.16 -14.18 0.95
N THR A 337 -21.11 -15.10 1.08
CA THR A 337 -20.86 -16.54 0.92
C THR A 337 -20.25 -16.84 -0.43
N ARG A 338 -20.76 -16.21 -1.50
CA ARG A 338 -20.23 -16.36 -2.85
C ARG A 338 -18.78 -15.88 -2.96
N ILE A 339 -18.46 -14.68 -2.45
CA ILE A 339 -17.08 -14.14 -2.46
C ILE A 339 -16.15 -15.07 -1.67
N PHE A 340 -16.55 -15.43 -0.44
CA PHE A 340 -15.75 -16.24 0.46
C PHE A 340 -15.44 -17.62 -0.10
N LYS A 341 -16.47 -18.36 -0.55
CA LYS A 341 -16.28 -19.70 -1.14
C LYS A 341 -15.48 -19.66 -2.44
N SER A 342 -15.67 -18.62 -3.25
CA SER A 342 -14.92 -18.47 -4.50
C SER A 342 -13.44 -18.16 -4.23
N LEU A 343 -13.14 -17.29 -3.26
CA LEU A 343 -11.77 -17.01 -2.85
C LEU A 343 -11.09 -18.23 -2.22
N GLN A 344 -11.80 -18.97 -1.35
CA GLN A 344 -11.31 -20.24 -0.81
C GLN A 344 -10.93 -21.23 -1.92
N LYS A 345 -11.76 -21.33 -2.97
CA LYS A 345 -11.45 -22.18 -4.13
C LYS A 345 -10.19 -21.71 -4.86
N LEU A 346 -10.02 -20.41 -5.09
CA LEU A 346 -8.81 -19.87 -5.74
C LEU A 346 -7.55 -20.13 -4.91
N ILE A 347 -7.63 -19.96 -3.59
CA ILE A 347 -6.52 -20.25 -2.66
C ILE A 347 -6.17 -21.74 -2.69
N ALA A 348 -7.16 -22.62 -2.62
CA ALA A 348 -6.96 -24.07 -2.69
C ALA A 348 -6.32 -24.50 -4.02
N LEU A 349 -6.74 -23.89 -5.14
CA LEU A 349 -6.12 -24.12 -6.45
C LEU A 349 -4.67 -23.65 -6.47
N ARG A 350 -4.37 -22.46 -5.93
CA ARG A 350 -2.99 -21.96 -5.83
C ARG A 350 -2.08 -22.93 -5.10
N HIS A 351 -2.53 -23.52 -3.99
CA HIS A 351 -1.73 -24.48 -3.22
C HIS A 351 -1.47 -25.81 -3.95
N THR A 352 -2.36 -26.21 -4.84
CA THR A 352 -2.30 -27.51 -5.52
C THR A 352 -1.66 -27.45 -6.91
N LEU A 353 -1.48 -26.26 -7.48
CA LEU A 353 -0.93 -26.06 -8.81
C LEU A 353 0.57 -25.70 -8.75
N PRO A 354 1.49 -26.62 -9.10
CA PRO A 354 2.94 -26.34 -9.04
C PRO A 354 3.38 -25.19 -9.94
N ALA A 355 2.65 -24.92 -11.03
CA ALA A 355 2.91 -23.80 -11.93
C ALA A 355 2.80 -22.43 -11.23
N LEU A 356 2.15 -22.35 -10.06
CA LEU A 356 1.95 -21.11 -9.29
C LEU A 356 2.89 -20.99 -8.07
N ALA A 357 3.84 -21.92 -7.89
CA ALA A 357 4.74 -21.97 -6.75
C ALA A 357 5.71 -20.76 -6.65
N GLY A 358 5.86 -19.98 -7.71
CA GLY A 358 6.70 -18.78 -7.76
C GLY A 358 7.89 -18.91 -8.72
N GLN A 359 8.72 -17.87 -8.78
CA GLN A 359 9.99 -17.88 -9.52
C GLN A 359 11.08 -18.45 -8.60
N SER A 360 11.63 -19.62 -8.94
CA SER A 360 12.75 -20.27 -8.23
C SER A 360 14.10 -19.64 -8.57
#